data_AF-A0A924H917-F1
#
_entry.id   AF-A0A924H917-F1
#
_cell.length_a   1.000
_cell.length_b   1.000
_cell.length_c   1.000
_cell.angle_alpha   90.00
_cell.angle_beta   90.00
_cell.angle_gamma   90.00
#
_symmetry.space_group_name_H-M   'P 1'
#
loop_
_entity.id
_entity.type
_entity.pdbx_description
1 polymer ?
#
loop_
_entity_poly.entity_id
_entity_poly.type
_entity_poly.pdbx_seq_one_letter_code
_entity_poly.pdbx_strand_id
1 'polypeptide(L)' 'MTTQKLELPSTAATSVLEDWGPVGLPLSEPPCQLRGVKMGLPMANQPEVGVWECSPGRYRRQVRSSETMHVISGEA' A
#
# COMPACT_ATOMS: atom_id res chain seq x y z
N MET A 1 -11.64 -22.37 -10.44
CA MET A 1 -10.97 -21.14 -9.95
C MET A 1 -9.71 -20.97 -10.77
N THR A 2 -9.64 -19.95 -11.63
CA THR A 2 -8.48 -19.76 -12.53
C THR A 2 -7.51 -18.80 -11.86
N THR A 3 -6.33 -19.29 -11.50
CA THR A 3 -5.24 -18.46 -10.97
C THR A 3 -4.59 -17.69 -12.13
N GLN A 4 -4.64 -16.36 -12.10
CA GLN A 4 -3.88 -15.51 -13.01
C GLN A 4 -2.61 -15.03 -12.32
N LYS A 5 -1.45 -15.28 -12.94
CA LYS A 5 -0.17 -14.73 -12.51
C LYS A 5 -0.07 -13.30 -13.04
N LEU A 6 0.15 -12.35 -12.14
CA LEU A 6 0.52 -10.98 -12.53
C LEU A 6 1.98 -11.01 -12.99
N GLU A 7 2.24 -10.70 -14.26
CA GLU A 7 3.59 -10.56 -14.82
C GLU A 7 4.21 -9.19 -14.48
N LEU A 8 3.98 -8.72 -13.26
CA LEU A 8 4.60 -7.50 -12.76
C LEU A 8 5.89 -7.88 -12.02
N PRO A 9 7.01 -7.18 -12.26
CA PRO A 9 8.22 -7.40 -11.49
C PRO A 9 7.92 -7.14 -10.00
N SER A 10 8.24 -8.12 -9.15
CA SER A 10 8.19 -7.99 -7.69
C SER A 10 9.23 -6.99 -7.16
N THR A 11 10.14 -6.55 -8.02
CA THR A 11 11.03 -5.42 -7.80
C THR A 11 10.22 -4.15 -7.97
N ALA A 12 9.55 -3.73 -6.89
CA ALA A 12 8.93 -2.41 -6.83
C ALA A 12 10.00 -1.39 -7.18
N ALA A 13 9.77 -0.62 -8.24
CA ALA A 13 10.66 0.44 -8.63
C ALA A 13 10.93 1.34 -7.41
N THR A 14 12.19 1.64 -7.15
CA THR A 14 12.67 2.77 -6.35
C THR A 14 12.30 4.10 -7.03
N SER A 15 11.10 4.18 -7.61
CA SER A 15 10.49 5.41 -8.08
C SER A 15 10.21 6.31 -6.90
N VAL A 16 10.22 7.62 -7.16
CA VAL A 16 9.79 8.63 -6.20
C VAL A 16 8.37 8.28 -5.75
N LEU A 17 8.22 7.91 -4.48
CA LEU A 17 6.92 7.67 -3.88
C LEU A 17 6.20 9.01 -3.72
N GLU A 18 4.95 9.07 -4.16
CA GLU A 18 4.13 10.26 -4.02
C GLU A 18 3.78 10.46 -2.56
N ASP A 19 3.81 11.71 -2.10
CA ASP A 19 3.35 12.05 -0.75
C ASP A 19 1.83 11.95 -0.69
N TRP A 20 1.32 11.01 0.10
CA TRP A 20 -0.11 10.83 0.36
C TRP A 20 -0.57 11.55 1.63
N GLY A 21 0.37 12.11 2.39
CA GLY A 21 0.10 12.81 3.64
C GLY A 21 -0.20 11.88 4.82
N PRO A 22 -0.87 12.39 5.86
CA PRO A 22 -1.12 11.65 7.09
C PRO A 22 -2.17 10.54 6.92
N VAL A 23 -2.06 9.51 7.75
CA VAL A 23 -3.09 8.46 7.90
C VAL A 23 -4.46 9.04 8.34
N GLY A 24 -5.55 8.42 7.88
CA GLY A 24 -6.92 8.91 8.13
C GLY A 24 -7.42 8.77 9.58
N LEU A 25 -6.93 7.79 10.35
CA LEU A 25 -7.27 7.60 11.77
C LEU A 25 -6.00 7.38 12.61
N PRO A 26 -5.25 8.45 12.94
CA PRO A 26 -4.02 8.36 13.72
C PRO A 26 -4.29 7.95 15.18
N LEU A 27 -3.40 7.15 15.74
CA LEU A 27 -3.38 6.73 17.15
C LEU A 27 -2.06 7.09 17.86
N SER A 28 -1.16 7.80 17.17
CA SER A 28 0.11 8.31 17.68
C SER A 28 0.30 9.78 17.33
N GLU A 29 1.16 10.46 18.08
CA GLU A 29 1.63 11.82 17.80
C GLU A 29 3.17 11.78 17.63
N PRO A 30 3.73 12.22 16.49
CA PRO A 30 3.03 12.71 15.30
C PRO A 30 2.21 11.61 14.58
N PRO A 31 1.22 12.00 13.75
CA PRO A 31 0.50 11.04 12.91
C PRO A 31 1.46 10.42 11.89
N CYS A 32 1.28 9.12 11.63
CA CYS A 32 2.00 8.43 10.58
C CYS A 32 1.81 9.12 9.23
N GLN A 33 2.91 9.37 8.51
CA GLN A 33 2.90 9.87 7.14
C GLN A 33 3.01 8.70 6.17
N LEU A 34 2.27 8.77 5.06
CA LEU A 34 2.28 7.77 4.00
C LEU A 34 2.88 8.35 2.73
N ARG A 35 3.70 7.55 2.05
CA ARG A 35 4.07 7.80 0.65
C ARG A 35 3.90 6.52 -0.14
N GLY A 36 3.49 6.62 -1.40
CA GLY A 36 3.31 5.41 -2.20
C GLY A 36 3.09 5.64 -3.68
N VAL A 37 2.96 4.53 -4.38
CA VAL A 37 2.50 4.46 -5.77
C VAL A 37 1.47 3.34 -5.88
N LYS A 38 0.41 3.56 -6.67
CA LYS A 38 -0.59 2.54 -6.99
C LYS A 38 -0.78 2.45 -8.49
N MET A 39 -1.15 1.27 -8.94
CA MET A 39 -1.54 1.01 -10.31
C MET A 39 -2.82 0.17 -10.32
N GLY A 40 -3.77 0.58 -11.14
CA GLY A 40 -4.96 -0.22 -11.42
C GLY A 40 -4.61 -1.40 -12.32
N LEU A 41 -5.11 -2.58 -11.96
CA LEU A 41 -4.96 -3.77 -12.79
C LEU A 41 -6.10 -3.83 -13.82
N PRO A 42 -5.83 -4.24 -15.06
CA PRO A 42 -6.84 -4.35 -16.13
C PRO A 42 -7.69 -5.61 -15.96
N MET A 43 -8.31 -5.77 -14.79
CA MET A 43 -9.16 -6.91 -14.43
C MET A 43 -10.57 -6.43 -14.08
N ALA A 44 -11.54 -7.35 -14.10
CA ALA A 44 -12.88 -7.06 -13.58
C ALA A 44 -12.80 -6.59 -12.12
N ASN A 45 -13.61 -5.59 -11.76
CA ASN A 45 -13.59 -4.87 -10.47
C ASN A 45 -12.34 -4.01 -10.22
N GLN A 46 -11.47 -3.84 -11.22
CA GLN A 46 -10.33 -2.90 -11.21
C GLN A 46 -9.52 -2.95 -9.90
N PRO A 47 -9.00 -4.12 -9.49
CA PRO A 47 -8.19 -4.21 -8.28
C PRO A 47 -6.93 -3.35 -8.44
N GLU A 48 -6.50 -2.77 -7.33
CA GLU A 48 -5.28 -1.96 -7.29
C GLU A 48 -4.14 -2.76 -6.66
N VAL A 49 -2.93 -2.52 -7.14
CA VAL A 49 -1.69 -3.00 -6.51
C VAL A 49 -0.72 -1.82 -6.41
N GLY A 50 0.19 -1.87 -5.45
CA GLY A 50 1.14 -0.80 -5.25
C GLY A 50 2.17 -1.12 -4.18
N VAL A 51 3.04 -0.15 -3.94
CA VAL A 51 3.97 -0.14 -2.80
C VAL A 51 3.84 1.20 -2.10
N TRP A 52 3.86 1.15 -0.78
CA TRP A 52 3.84 2.33 0.06
C TRP A 52 4.74 2.11 1.27
N GLU A 53 5.14 3.22 1.87
CA GLU A 53 5.85 3.26 3.15
C GLU A 53 5.05 4.08 4.16
N CYS A 54 5.38 3.89 5.44
CA CYS A 54 4.74 4.55 6.56
C CYS A 54 5.82 4.99 7.55
N SER A 55 5.75 6.23 8.03
CA SER A 55 6.61 6.65 9.16
C SER A 55 6.23 5.88 10.43
N PRO A 56 7.15 5.72 11.40
CA PRO A 56 6.87 5.06 12.67
C PRO A 56 5.66 5.66 13.40
N GLY A 57 4.83 4.82 14.01
CA GLY A 57 3.66 5.23 14.78
C GLY A 57 2.55 4.17 14.76
N ARG A 58 1.33 4.58 15.10
CA ARG A 58 0.16 3.69 15.18
C ARG A 58 -1.06 4.36 14.55
N TYR A 59 -1.87 3.59 13.84
CA TYR A 59 -3.10 4.08 13.22
C TYR A 59 -4.11 2.96 13.02
N ARG A 60 -5.38 3.31 12.88
CA ARG A 60 -6.44 2.35 12.56
C ARG A 60 -6.61 2.22 11.06
N ARG A 61 -6.40 1.01 10.52
CA ARG A 61 -6.58 0.74 9.08
C ARG A 61 -8.06 0.81 8.71
N GLN A 62 -8.36 1.41 7.57
CA GLN A 62 -9.72 1.65 7.06
C GLN A 62 -9.96 0.89 5.75
N VAL A 63 -9.63 -0.40 5.73
CA VAL A 63 -9.76 -1.24 4.53
C VAL A 63 -11.24 -1.53 4.29
N ARG A 64 -11.78 -1.07 3.15
CA ARG A 64 -13.19 -1.25 2.78
C ARG A 64 -13.49 -2.60 2.14
N SER A 65 -12.51 -3.19 1.47
CA SER A 65 -12.60 -4.47 0.74
C SER A 65 -11.49 -5.42 1.20
N SER A 66 -11.27 -6.53 0.49
CA SER A 66 -10.12 -7.40 0.76
C SER A 66 -8.81 -6.71 0.35
N GLU A 67 -7.80 -6.76 1.22
CA GLU A 67 -6.45 -6.29 0.95
C GLU A 67 -5.44 -7.33 1.43
N THR A 68 -4.41 -7.59 0.64
CA THR A 68 -3.26 -8.41 1.03
C THR A 68 -2.03 -7.52 1.09
N MET A 69 -1.26 -7.63 2.17
CA MET A 69 0.00 -6.92 2.34
C MET A 69 1.16 -7.89 2.49
N HIS A 70 2.34 -7.47 2.05
CA HIS A 70 3.58 -8.14 2.33
C HIS A 70 4.62 -7.10 2.75
N VAL A 71 5.24 -7.29 3.92
CA VAL A 71 6.27 -6.39 4.43
C VAL A 71 7.58 -6.72 3.72
N ILE A 72 8.04 -5.81 2.87
CA ILE A 72 9.31 -5.95 2.12
C ILE A 72 10.52 -5.37 2.87
N SER A 73 10.28 -4.49 3.84
CA SER A 73 11.29 -3.86 4.70
C SER A 73 10.62 -3.29 5.96
N GLY A 74 11.33 -3.30 7.10
CA GLY A 74 10.79 -2.88 8.39
C GLY A 74 9.88 -3.93 9.04
N GLU A 75 8.97 -3.46 9.89
CA GLU A 75 8.02 -4.28 10.66
C GLU A 75 6.69 -3.54 10.82
N ALA A 76 5.61 -4.29 11.07
CA ALA A 76 4.23 -3.79 11.18
C ALA A 76 3.46 -4.50 12.30
#